data_AF-A0A8H6Q7H7-F1
#
_entry.id   AF-A0A8H6Q7H7-F1
#
_cell.length_a   1.000
_cell.length_b   1.000
_cell.length_c   1.000
_cell.angle_alpha   90.00
_cell.angle_beta   90.00
_cell.angle_gamma   90.00
#
_symmetry.space_group_name_H-M   'P 1'
#
loop_
_entity.id
_entity.type
_entity.pdbx_description
1 polymer ?
#
loop_
_entity_poly.entity_id
_entity_poly.type
_entity_poly.pdbx_seq_one_letter_code
_entity_poly.pdbx_strand_id
1 'polypeptide(L)'
;MQRLASPLTRPSRCARPLTDLRLRVQQRMASSYPTSIRPSATEIKNGQLTPQNLEIAIRSLYHDGLVVVENAVPHAALDRLNEKMVRDAYALQSRKENSPYNYNPGNIQQDPPPVKDYFDPGIFLNPIATQITNTALGPRPKWTFCSGNTAMPPTAECPPTSQPVHSDADFDHPTHPFAYVVNIPLIEMTPENGSTEIWLGTHIDSGLHVQEGVHGERASGRIKLDELEKRRAIRPPCQPIVPKGAIVLRDLRLWHAGVGNQTNQVRVMLAMIHFAPWYRNPMRLEFSESVRPIIEEEGGLEVPVDWVTEQEAMSCYLNRAFGNAYDFSQRP
;
A
#
# COMPACT_ATOMS: atom_id res chain seq x y z
N MET A 1 39.38 -72.12 -12.54
CA MET A 1 38.22 -71.53 -13.25
C MET A 1 37.13 -71.25 -12.22
N GLN A 2 36.50 -70.07 -12.30
CA GLN A 2 35.27 -69.63 -11.61
C GLN A 2 35.40 -69.35 -10.09
N ARG A 3 35.70 -68.09 -9.72
CA ARG A 3 34.82 -66.91 -9.52
C ARG A 3 34.09 -66.93 -8.16
N LEU A 4 34.67 -66.14 -7.25
CA LEU A 4 34.14 -65.75 -5.94
C LEU A 4 32.83 -64.95 -6.07
N ALA A 5 31.93 -65.22 -5.14
CA ALA A 5 30.62 -64.61 -5.01
C ALA A 5 30.68 -63.09 -4.80
N SER A 6 29.84 -62.35 -5.54
CA SER A 6 29.47 -60.96 -5.26
C SER A 6 28.05 -60.94 -4.71
N PRO A 7 27.76 -60.23 -3.60
CA PRO A 7 26.40 -60.11 -3.10
C PRO A 7 25.59 -59.11 -3.94
N LEU A 8 24.36 -59.50 -4.20
CA LEU A 8 23.30 -58.78 -4.89
C LEU A 8 23.12 -57.34 -4.38
N THR A 9 23.28 -56.37 -5.29
CA THR A 9 22.85 -54.99 -5.11
C THR A 9 21.31 -54.94 -5.05
N ARG A 10 20.78 -54.42 -3.93
CA ARG A 10 19.35 -54.06 -3.82
C ARG A 10 19.08 -52.87 -4.74
N PRO A 11 17.94 -52.83 -5.47
CA PRO A 11 17.57 -51.65 -6.24
C PRO A 11 17.27 -50.50 -5.26
N SER A 12 17.93 -49.36 -5.48
CA SER A 12 17.66 -48.12 -4.77
C SER A 12 16.20 -47.73 -5.01
N ARG A 13 15.44 -47.58 -3.92
CA ARG A 13 14.15 -46.89 -3.97
C ARG A 13 14.45 -45.46 -4.39
N CYS A 14 14.11 -45.15 -5.64
CA CYS A 14 14.09 -43.80 -6.16
C CYS A 14 13.17 -42.97 -5.23
N ALA A 15 13.79 -42.16 -4.36
CA ALA A 15 13.08 -41.20 -3.55
C ALA A 15 12.50 -40.16 -4.50
N ARG A 16 11.20 -40.28 -4.80
CA ARG A 16 10.46 -39.16 -5.39
C ARG A 16 10.63 -37.97 -4.43
N PRO A 17 11.00 -36.79 -4.92
CA PRO A 17 11.21 -35.66 -4.03
C PRO A 17 9.85 -35.29 -3.41
N LEU A 18 9.81 -35.29 -2.08
CA LEU A 18 8.66 -34.89 -1.26
C LEU A 18 8.24 -33.41 -1.45
N THR A 19 8.92 -32.68 -2.34
CA THR A 19 8.65 -31.27 -2.66
C THR A 19 7.40 -31.08 -3.52
N ASP A 20 7.09 -31.99 -4.44
CA ASP A 20 5.93 -31.83 -5.35
C ASP A 20 4.58 -32.08 -4.64
N LEU A 21 4.57 -32.91 -3.59
CA LEU A 21 3.32 -33.23 -2.87
C LEU A 21 2.88 -32.11 -1.91
N ARG A 22 3.81 -31.30 -1.37
CA ARG A 22 3.47 -30.12 -0.55
C ARG A 22 2.91 -28.96 -1.38
N LEU A 23 3.30 -28.85 -2.64
CA LEU A 23 2.75 -27.86 -3.58
C LEU A 23 1.34 -28.21 -4.05
N ARG A 24 0.96 -29.49 -4.09
CA ARG A 24 -0.32 -29.95 -4.63
C ARG A 24 -1.47 -30.05 -3.62
N VAL A 25 -1.19 -30.02 -2.31
CA VAL A 25 -2.23 -30.24 -1.27
C VAL A 25 -2.89 -28.94 -0.75
N GLN A 26 -2.56 -27.78 -1.31
CA GLN A 26 -3.20 -26.50 -0.95
C GLN A 26 -3.71 -25.65 -2.13
N GLN A 27 -3.89 -26.23 -3.33
CA GLN A 27 -4.69 -25.58 -4.38
C GLN A 27 -6.20 -25.70 -4.10
N ARG A 28 -6.64 -25.27 -2.91
CA ARG A 28 -7.91 -24.52 -2.89
C ARG A 28 -7.56 -23.22 -3.60
N MET A 29 -8.21 -22.90 -4.72
CA MET A 29 -7.95 -21.63 -5.41
C MET A 29 -8.08 -20.49 -4.39
N ALA A 30 -6.94 -19.93 -3.98
CA ALA A 30 -6.92 -18.86 -2.99
C ALA A 30 -7.73 -17.70 -3.55
N SER A 31 -8.69 -17.21 -2.76
CA SER A 31 -9.60 -16.12 -3.18
C SER A 31 -8.82 -14.95 -3.76
N SER A 32 -9.19 -14.40 -4.91
CA SER A 32 -8.57 -13.16 -5.41
C SER A 32 -8.94 -11.93 -4.59
N TYR A 33 -9.95 -12.03 -3.73
CA TYR A 33 -10.40 -10.95 -2.84
C TYR A 33 -9.68 -10.96 -1.49
N PRO A 34 -9.38 -9.78 -0.93
CA PRO A 34 -8.59 -9.66 0.27
C PRO A 34 -9.35 -10.13 1.51
N THR A 35 -8.60 -10.66 2.47
CA THR A 35 -9.14 -10.92 3.81
C THR A 35 -9.42 -9.58 4.51
N SER A 36 -10.61 -9.47 5.09
CA SER A 36 -11.02 -8.30 5.89
C SER A 36 -11.20 -8.70 7.34
N ILE A 37 -10.64 -7.92 8.27
CA ILE A 37 -10.92 -8.01 9.71
C ILE A 37 -11.85 -6.88 10.11
N ARG A 38 -12.83 -7.21 10.97
CA ARG A 38 -13.77 -6.27 11.57
C ARG A 38 -13.48 -6.23 13.08
N PRO A 39 -12.70 -5.24 13.55
CA PRO A 39 -12.45 -5.10 14.98
C PRO A 39 -13.77 -4.88 15.72
N SER A 40 -13.87 -5.49 16.89
CA SER A 40 -14.97 -5.27 17.83
C SER A 40 -14.96 -3.85 18.38
N ALA A 41 -16.09 -3.40 18.92
CA ALA A 41 -16.17 -2.10 19.59
C ALA A 41 -15.14 -1.94 20.73
N THR A 42 -14.78 -3.03 21.41
CA THR A 42 -13.75 -3.04 22.45
C THR A 42 -12.35 -2.85 21.86
N GLU A 43 -12.03 -3.53 20.75
CA GLU A 43 -10.73 -3.34 20.06
C GLU A 43 -10.59 -1.91 19.54
N ILE A 44 -11.65 -1.35 18.94
CA ILE A 44 -11.68 0.05 18.48
C ILE A 44 -11.47 1.00 19.66
N LYS A 45 -12.24 0.84 20.74
CA LYS A 45 -12.13 1.70 21.94
C LYS A 45 -10.74 1.65 22.56
N ASN A 46 -10.11 0.48 22.57
CA ASN A 46 -8.79 0.29 23.16
C ASN A 46 -7.65 0.61 22.18
N GLY A 47 -7.95 0.86 20.89
CA GLY A 47 -6.95 1.03 19.85
C GLY A 47 -6.08 -0.21 19.62
N GLN A 48 -6.56 -1.40 19.98
CA GLN A 48 -5.74 -2.61 20.07
C GLN A 48 -6.54 -3.83 19.62
N LEU A 49 -6.06 -4.52 18.59
CA LEU A 49 -6.59 -5.80 18.15
C LEU A 49 -6.28 -6.91 19.16
N THR A 50 -7.24 -7.81 19.30
CA THR A 50 -7.07 -9.11 19.94
C THR A 50 -6.01 -9.95 19.23
N PRO A 51 -5.40 -10.92 19.92
CA PRO A 51 -4.44 -11.84 19.30
C PRO A 51 -4.97 -12.54 18.05
N GLN A 52 -6.26 -12.88 18.01
CA GLN A 52 -6.90 -13.55 16.88
C GLN A 52 -6.98 -12.64 15.65
N ASN A 53 -7.46 -11.41 15.80
CA ASN A 53 -7.51 -10.46 14.69
C ASN A 53 -6.10 -10.05 14.23
N LEU A 54 -5.15 -9.91 15.17
CA LEU A 54 -3.76 -9.65 14.83
C LEU A 54 -3.15 -10.82 14.04
N GLU A 55 -3.38 -12.07 14.45
CA GLU A 55 -2.92 -13.27 13.72
C GLU A 55 -3.48 -13.30 12.29
N ILE A 56 -4.78 -13.00 12.11
CA ILE A 56 -5.39 -12.90 10.78
C ILE A 56 -4.69 -11.81 9.95
N ALA A 57 -4.42 -10.64 10.53
CA ALA A 57 -3.73 -9.56 9.84
C ALA A 57 -2.32 -9.98 9.38
N ILE A 58 -1.52 -10.57 10.26
CA ILE A 58 -0.15 -11.00 9.95
C ILE A 58 -0.14 -12.12 8.92
N ARG A 59 -1.03 -13.11 9.06
CA ARG A 59 -1.17 -14.20 8.08
C ARG A 59 -1.57 -13.67 6.70
N SER A 60 -2.45 -12.67 6.65
CA SER A 60 -2.90 -12.06 5.39
C SER A 60 -1.78 -11.24 4.74
N LEU A 61 -1.04 -10.43 5.50
CA LEU A 61 0.15 -9.75 4.97
C LEU A 61 1.20 -10.73 4.46
N TYR A 62 1.42 -11.85 5.16
CA TYR A 62 2.38 -12.87 4.74
C TYR A 62 1.99 -13.55 3.42
N HIS A 63 0.75 -14.05 3.30
CA HIS A 63 0.33 -14.83 2.13
C HIS A 63 -0.19 -13.98 0.97
N ASP A 64 -0.93 -12.92 1.27
CA ASP A 64 -1.63 -12.10 0.29
C ASP A 64 -0.93 -10.76 0.05
N GLY A 65 -0.04 -10.34 0.94
CA GLY A 65 0.61 -9.03 0.85
C GLY A 65 -0.33 -7.88 1.18
N LEU A 66 -1.54 -8.17 1.68
CA LEU A 66 -2.58 -7.18 1.94
C LEU A 66 -3.56 -7.68 3.00
N VAL A 67 -4.03 -6.75 3.85
CA VAL A 67 -5.18 -6.95 4.73
C VAL A 67 -6.03 -5.68 4.78
N VAL A 68 -7.36 -5.85 4.87
CA VAL A 68 -8.30 -4.75 5.10
C VAL A 68 -8.76 -4.78 6.56
N VAL A 69 -8.73 -3.64 7.24
CA VAL A 69 -9.28 -3.44 8.59
C VAL A 69 -10.46 -2.52 8.50
N GLU A 70 -11.67 -3.05 8.62
CA GLU A 70 -12.89 -2.26 8.51
C GLU A 70 -13.19 -1.46 9.79
N ASN A 71 -13.92 -0.36 9.66
CA ASN A 71 -14.40 0.46 10.78
C ASN A 71 -13.32 0.89 11.78
N ALA A 72 -12.07 1.07 11.32
CA ALA A 72 -10.93 1.43 12.13
C ALA A 72 -10.73 2.94 12.27
N VAL A 73 -11.40 3.75 11.45
CA VAL A 73 -11.30 5.22 11.44
C VAL A 73 -12.67 5.86 11.59
N PRO A 74 -12.85 6.85 12.50
CA PRO A 74 -14.10 7.58 12.66
C PRO A 74 -14.52 8.32 11.38
N HIS A 75 -15.77 8.16 10.96
CA HIS A 75 -16.25 8.76 9.71
C HIS A 75 -16.22 10.29 9.71
N ALA A 76 -16.48 10.94 10.85
CA ALA A 76 -16.50 12.40 10.95
C ALA A 76 -15.13 13.04 10.67
N ALA A 77 -14.03 12.37 11.06
CA ALA A 77 -12.67 12.80 10.76
C ALA A 77 -12.39 12.70 9.24
N LEU A 78 -12.82 11.59 8.63
CA LEU A 78 -12.72 11.38 7.19
C LEU A 78 -13.53 12.44 6.40
N ASP A 79 -14.74 12.77 6.84
CA ASP A 79 -15.59 13.78 6.19
C ASP A 79 -14.93 15.15 6.17
N ARG A 80 -14.44 15.62 7.32
CA ARG A 80 -13.75 16.91 7.42
C ARG A 80 -12.54 16.98 6.50
N LEU A 81 -11.71 15.92 6.47
CA LEU A 81 -10.54 15.89 5.61
C LEU A 81 -10.93 15.80 4.13
N ASN A 82 -11.95 15.01 3.79
CA ASN A 82 -12.44 14.85 2.43
C ASN A 82 -12.93 16.17 1.86
N GLU A 83 -13.72 16.95 2.61
CA GLU A 83 -14.19 18.27 2.18
C GLU A 83 -13.05 19.21 1.76
N LYS A 84 -11.92 19.15 2.48
CA LYS A 84 -10.74 19.95 2.14
C LYS A 84 -10.01 19.38 0.93
N MET A 85 -9.73 18.07 0.94
CA MET A 85 -8.97 17.44 -0.12
C MET A 85 -9.71 17.43 -1.47
N VAL A 86 -11.05 17.35 -1.48
CA VAL A 86 -11.84 17.50 -2.71
C VAL A 86 -11.71 18.90 -3.31
N ARG A 87 -11.76 19.95 -2.49
CA ARG A 87 -11.54 21.34 -2.96
C ARG A 87 -10.14 21.52 -3.55
N ASP A 88 -9.14 20.97 -2.89
CA ASP A 88 -7.76 20.99 -3.35
C ASP A 88 -7.57 20.18 -4.63
N ALA A 89 -8.24 19.04 -4.77
CA ALA A 89 -8.19 18.22 -5.97
C ALA A 89 -8.69 19.00 -7.21
N TYR A 90 -9.79 19.73 -7.09
CA TYR A 90 -10.25 20.62 -8.16
C TYR A 90 -9.26 21.77 -8.43
N ALA A 91 -8.65 22.35 -7.39
CA ALA A 91 -7.63 23.37 -7.55
C ALA A 91 -6.41 22.81 -8.31
N LEU A 92 -5.96 21.59 -8.00
CA LEU A 92 -4.88 20.89 -8.71
C LEU A 92 -5.27 20.56 -10.15
N GLN A 93 -6.46 19.99 -10.36
CA GLN A 93 -6.99 19.66 -11.69
C GLN A 93 -7.05 20.90 -12.61
N SER A 94 -7.42 22.05 -12.07
CA SER A 94 -7.50 23.31 -12.83
C SER A 94 -6.15 23.78 -13.39
N ARG A 95 -5.02 23.25 -12.88
CA ARG A 95 -3.66 23.51 -13.37
C ARG A 95 -3.33 22.76 -14.66
N LYS A 96 -4.20 21.84 -15.13
CA LYS A 96 -4.08 21.09 -16.39
C LYS A 96 -2.73 20.35 -16.50
N GLU A 97 -1.90 20.71 -17.48
CA GLU A 97 -0.59 20.08 -17.73
C GLU A 97 0.36 20.18 -16.53
N ASN A 98 0.17 21.19 -15.68
CA ASN A 98 0.95 21.38 -14.44
C ASN A 98 0.31 20.70 -13.22
N SER A 99 -0.73 19.89 -13.40
CA SER A 99 -1.33 19.10 -12.32
C SER A 99 -0.40 17.93 -11.94
N PRO A 100 -0.19 17.66 -10.65
CA PRO A 100 0.58 16.50 -10.21
C PRO A 100 -0.26 15.24 -10.40
N TYR A 101 -0.04 14.48 -11.47
CA TYR A 101 -0.78 13.24 -11.74
C TYR A 101 0.14 12.03 -11.95
N ASN A 102 -0.38 10.87 -11.56
CA ASN A 102 0.27 9.58 -11.68
C ASN A 102 -0.26 8.84 -12.91
N TYR A 103 0.59 8.67 -13.92
CA TYR A 103 0.32 8.05 -15.23
C TYR A 103 -0.71 8.77 -16.12
N ASN A 104 -1.87 9.18 -15.59
CA ASN A 104 -2.90 9.87 -16.36
C ASN A 104 -3.54 11.04 -15.57
N PRO A 105 -4.06 12.09 -16.24
CA PRO A 105 -4.62 13.28 -15.58
C PRO A 105 -5.84 13.03 -14.67
N GLY A 106 -6.49 11.87 -14.79
CA GLY A 106 -7.62 11.46 -13.96
C GLY A 106 -7.21 10.95 -12.58
N ASN A 107 -5.92 10.70 -12.33
CA ASN A 107 -5.40 10.28 -11.02
C ASN A 107 -4.37 11.29 -10.48
N ILE A 108 -4.87 12.26 -9.71
CA ILE A 108 -4.06 13.32 -9.11
C ILE A 108 -3.32 12.77 -7.88
N GLN A 109 -2.02 13.03 -7.79
CA GLN A 109 -1.28 12.89 -6.53
C GLN A 109 -1.45 14.16 -5.71
N GLN A 110 -1.84 14.01 -4.45
CA GLN A 110 -2.19 15.13 -3.61
C GLN A 110 -1.88 14.86 -2.15
N ASP A 111 -1.07 15.73 -1.55
CA ASP A 111 -0.78 15.67 -0.13
C ASP A 111 -1.95 16.21 0.71
N PRO A 112 -2.26 15.60 1.87
CA PRO A 112 -3.19 16.19 2.82
C PRO A 112 -2.60 17.48 3.43
N PRO A 113 -3.44 18.40 3.92
CA PRO A 113 -2.95 19.63 4.56
C PRO A 113 -2.10 19.29 5.81
N PRO A 114 -0.84 19.74 5.88
CA PRO A 114 0.11 19.32 6.91
C PRO A 114 0.00 20.16 8.20
N VAL A 115 -1.24 20.43 8.66
CA VAL A 115 -1.54 21.32 9.80
C VAL A 115 -2.54 20.68 10.75
N LYS A 116 -2.53 21.12 12.02
CA LYS A 116 -3.33 20.55 13.11
C LYS A 116 -4.83 20.44 12.78
N ASP A 117 -5.40 21.44 12.12
CA ASP A 117 -6.84 21.49 11.80
C ASP A 117 -7.33 20.34 10.90
N TYR A 118 -6.41 19.71 10.17
CA TYR A 118 -6.68 18.58 9.28
C TYR A 118 -5.94 17.31 9.69
N PHE A 119 -5.27 17.30 10.85
CA PHE A 119 -4.50 16.18 11.35
C PHE A 119 -5.27 15.46 12.47
N ASP A 120 -6.03 14.42 12.10
CA ASP A 120 -6.69 13.54 13.06
C ASP A 120 -5.78 12.33 13.37
N PRO A 121 -5.38 12.09 14.64
CA PRO A 121 -4.54 10.94 15.00
C PRO A 121 -5.17 9.59 14.63
N GLY A 122 -6.50 9.48 14.63
CA GLY A 122 -7.20 8.27 14.20
C GLY A 122 -7.04 7.96 12.71
N ILE A 123 -6.62 8.94 11.91
CA ILE A 123 -6.22 8.77 10.50
C ILE A 123 -4.71 8.53 10.42
N PHE A 124 -3.92 9.49 10.88
CA PHE A 124 -2.48 9.55 10.58
C PHE A 124 -1.60 8.71 11.51
N LEU A 125 -2.06 8.49 12.74
CA LEU A 125 -1.34 7.75 13.79
C LEU A 125 -2.22 6.61 14.33
N ASN A 126 -3.00 5.97 13.44
CA ASN A 126 -4.01 5.00 13.86
C ASN A 126 -3.39 3.83 14.65
N PRO A 127 -3.78 3.60 15.91
CA PRO A 127 -3.09 2.65 16.77
C PRO A 127 -3.23 1.19 16.32
N ILE A 128 -4.32 0.83 15.64
CA ILE A 128 -4.50 -0.51 15.06
C ILE A 128 -3.57 -0.72 13.86
N ALA A 129 -3.47 0.27 12.96
CA ALA A 129 -2.52 0.20 11.84
C ALA A 129 -1.07 0.16 12.35
N THR A 130 -0.76 0.98 13.36
CA THR A 130 0.54 0.99 14.04
C THR A 130 0.84 -0.36 14.69
N GLN A 131 -0.11 -0.99 15.39
CA GLN A 131 0.06 -2.34 15.96
C GLN A 131 0.39 -3.39 14.90
N ILE A 132 -0.33 -3.40 13.77
CA ILE A 132 -0.10 -4.36 12.68
C ILE A 132 1.29 -4.15 12.08
N THR A 133 1.65 -2.91 11.76
CA THR A 133 2.97 -2.60 11.16
C THR A 133 4.12 -2.85 12.13
N ASN A 134 3.97 -2.56 13.43
CA ASN A 134 4.92 -2.93 14.47
C ASN A 134 5.16 -4.45 14.52
N THR A 135 4.08 -5.21 14.49
CA THR A 135 4.16 -6.68 14.55
C THR A 135 4.82 -7.25 13.29
N ALA A 136 4.57 -6.64 12.12
CA ALA A 136 5.04 -7.14 10.84
C ALA A 136 6.46 -6.68 10.46
N LEU A 137 6.88 -5.47 10.84
CA LEU A 137 8.18 -4.87 10.44
C LEU A 137 9.20 -4.82 11.58
N GLY A 138 8.76 -5.06 12.81
CA GLY A 138 9.54 -4.82 14.02
C GLY A 138 9.09 -3.55 14.75
N PRO A 139 9.55 -3.38 16.00
CA PRO A 139 9.06 -2.32 16.89
C PRO A 139 9.43 -0.94 16.35
N ARG A 140 8.49 0.00 16.44
CA ARG A 140 8.63 1.40 16.09
C ARG A 140 9.07 1.62 14.64
N PRO A 141 8.27 1.20 13.64
CA PRO A 141 8.55 1.49 12.24
C PRO A 141 8.61 3.01 11.99
N LYS A 142 9.21 3.40 10.86
CA LYS A 142 9.37 4.80 10.47
C LYS A 142 8.31 5.21 9.46
N TRP A 143 7.57 6.27 9.75
CA TRP A 143 6.67 6.90 8.80
C TRP A 143 7.38 8.04 8.08
N THR A 144 7.75 7.82 6.81
CA THR A 144 8.58 8.77 6.03
C THR A 144 7.91 9.27 4.75
N PHE A 145 6.70 8.79 4.44
CA PHE A 145 5.92 9.24 3.28
C PHE A 145 4.45 9.44 3.65
N CYS A 146 3.88 10.58 3.26
CA CYS A 146 2.46 10.89 3.40
C CYS A 146 2.00 11.65 2.15
N SER A 147 1.10 11.06 1.39
CA SER A 147 0.46 11.68 0.24
C SER A 147 -0.95 11.09 0.06
N GLY A 148 -1.52 11.27 -1.12
CA GLY A 148 -2.84 10.76 -1.48
C GLY A 148 -2.98 10.60 -2.99
N ASN A 149 -3.90 9.72 -3.37
CA ASN A 149 -4.30 9.49 -4.74
C ASN A 149 -5.77 9.85 -4.89
N THR A 150 -6.04 10.79 -5.79
CA THR A 150 -7.37 11.33 -6.04
C THR A 150 -7.82 10.97 -7.44
N ALA A 151 -8.78 10.05 -7.55
CA ALA A 151 -9.42 9.73 -8.83
C ALA A 151 -10.55 10.72 -9.11
N MET A 152 -10.31 11.57 -10.11
CA MET A 152 -11.24 12.61 -10.53
C MET A 152 -12.41 12.01 -11.33
N PRO A 153 -13.61 12.62 -11.24
CA PRO A 153 -14.69 12.32 -12.16
C PRO A 153 -14.24 12.45 -13.62
N PRO A 154 -14.71 11.56 -14.51
CA PRO A 154 -14.31 11.61 -15.90
C PRO A 154 -14.90 12.83 -16.61
N THR A 155 -14.17 13.35 -17.58
CA THR A 155 -14.67 14.36 -18.54
C THR A 155 -14.54 13.82 -19.97
N ALA A 156 -15.05 14.54 -20.96
CA ALA A 156 -14.88 14.16 -22.36
C ALA A 156 -13.38 14.14 -22.76
N GLU A 157 -12.59 15.04 -22.18
CA GLU A 157 -11.14 15.17 -22.43
C GLU A 157 -10.32 14.19 -21.59
N CYS A 158 -10.84 13.77 -20.43
CA CYS A 158 -10.20 12.82 -19.53
C CYS A 158 -11.18 11.67 -19.20
N PRO A 159 -11.34 10.71 -20.13
CA PRO A 159 -12.20 9.55 -19.88
C PRO A 159 -11.61 8.65 -18.79
N PRO A 160 -12.42 7.75 -18.18
CA PRO A 160 -11.93 6.80 -17.19
C PRO A 160 -10.75 6.00 -17.75
N THR A 161 -9.57 6.16 -17.15
CA THR A 161 -8.32 5.55 -17.63
C THR A 161 -7.61 4.88 -16.47
N SER A 162 -7.34 3.58 -16.63
CA SER A 162 -6.56 2.82 -15.66
C SER A 162 -5.06 3.05 -15.85
N GLN A 163 -4.33 2.99 -14.74
CA GLN A 163 -2.88 2.88 -14.75
C GLN A 163 -2.46 1.48 -15.23
N PRO A 164 -1.25 1.32 -15.79
CA PRO A 164 -0.68 0.00 -15.92
C PRO A 164 -0.52 -0.64 -14.54
N VAL A 165 -0.59 -1.97 -14.48
CA VAL A 165 -0.24 -2.70 -13.26
C VAL A 165 1.24 -2.46 -12.96
N HIS A 166 1.54 -2.04 -11.73
CA HIS A 166 2.87 -1.69 -11.28
C HIS A 166 3.10 -2.06 -9.81
N SER A 167 4.35 -2.00 -9.39
CA SER A 167 4.79 -2.03 -7.99
C SER A 167 5.32 -0.64 -7.63
N ASP A 168 5.05 -0.15 -6.41
CA ASP A 168 5.64 1.10 -5.92
C ASP A 168 7.14 0.94 -5.62
N ALA A 169 7.61 -0.30 -5.47
CA ALA A 169 9.01 -0.62 -5.30
C ALA A 169 9.68 -0.92 -6.65
N ASP A 170 10.04 0.14 -7.38
CA ASP A 170 10.64 0.10 -8.73
C ASP A 170 12.18 0.15 -8.73
N PHE A 171 12.79 -0.30 -7.64
CA PHE A 171 14.23 -0.26 -7.36
C PHE A 171 14.73 -1.61 -6.82
N ASP A 172 16.05 -1.79 -6.72
CA ASP A 172 16.63 -3.00 -6.12
C ASP A 172 16.37 -3.02 -4.60
N HIS A 173 15.44 -3.87 -4.19
CA HIS A 173 14.88 -3.89 -2.85
C HIS A 173 15.04 -5.26 -2.18
N PRO A 174 14.97 -5.35 -0.83
CA PRO A 174 14.98 -6.63 -0.14
C PRO A 174 13.87 -7.58 -0.61
N THR A 175 14.14 -8.88 -0.59
CA THR A 175 13.17 -9.94 -0.94
C THR A 175 12.15 -10.23 0.18
N HIS A 176 12.32 -9.63 1.35
CA HIS A 176 11.43 -9.73 2.50
C HIS A 176 10.76 -8.37 2.79
N PRO A 177 9.65 -8.34 3.53
CA PRO A 177 8.95 -7.08 3.84
C PRO A 177 9.86 -6.07 4.54
N PHE A 178 9.89 -4.86 4.00
CA PHE A 178 10.63 -3.72 4.57
C PHE A 178 9.78 -2.46 4.65
N ALA A 179 8.60 -2.45 4.02
CA ALA A 179 7.66 -1.35 4.05
C ALA A 179 6.22 -1.82 3.81
N TYR A 180 5.27 -1.24 4.54
CA TYR A 180 3.85 -1.38 4.29
C TYR A 180 3.22 -0.03 3.99
N VAL A 181 2.43 0.03 2.93
CA VAL A 181 1.58 1.17 2.61
C VAL A 181 0.30 1.05 3.44
N VAL A 182 -0.03 2.11 4.16
CA VAL A 182 -1.28 2.31 4.89
C VAL A 182 -2.16 3.22 4.05
N ASN A 183 -3.14 2.61 3.37
CA ASN A 183 -4.11 3.31 2.55
C ASN A 183 -5.41 3.55 3.32
N ILE A 184 -5.88 4.79 3.34
CA ILE A 184 -7.14 5.18 4.01
C ILE A 184 -8.03 5.90 3.02
N PRO A 185 -9.12 5.28 2.54
CA PRO A 185 -10.05 5.95 1.67
C PRO A 185 -10.92 6.93 2.47
N LEU A 186 -11.09 8.15 1.94
CA LEU A 186 -11.90 9.18 2.61
C LEU A 186 -13.40 9.02 2.36
N ILE A 187 -13.75 8.22 1.34
CA ILE A 187 -15.11 7.77 1.02
C ILE A 187 -15.09 6.25 0.83
N GLU A 188 -16.24 5.60 0.67
CA GLU A 188 -16.25 4.20 0.24
C GLU A 188 -15.64 4.06 -1.16
N MET A 189 -14.79 3.07 -1.37
CA MET A 189 -14.27 2.73 -2.69
C MET A 189 -15.02 1.53 -3.25
N THR A 190 -15.46 1.64 -4.50
CA THR A 190 -16.12 0.59 -5.27
C THR A 190 -15.44 0.46 -6.63
N PRO A 191 -15.60 -0.67 -7.34
CA PRO A 191 -15.10 -0.78 -8.72
C PRO A 191 -15.61 0.34 -9.64
N GLU A 192 -16.82 0.85 -9.40
CA GLU A 192 -17.42 1.93 -10.18
C GLU A 192 -16.71 3.27 -9.96
N ASN A 193 -16.36 3.63 -8.72
CA ASN A 193 -15.64 4.87 -8.42
C ASN A 193 -14.10 4.74 -8.46
N GLY A 194 -13.60 3.62 -9.00
CA GLY A 194 -12.18 3.40 -9.21
C GLY A 194 -11.43 2.91 -7.97
N SER A 195 -11.99 1.94 -7.23
CA SER A 195 -11.23 1.17 -6.24
C SER A 195 -10.00 0.54 -6.89
N THR A 196 -8.88 0.52 -6.17
CA THR A 196 -7.59 -0.01 -6.67
C THR A 196 -7.72 -1.46 -7.11
N GLU A 197 -7.24 -1.79 -8.32
CA GLU A 197 -7.03 -3.17 -8.73
C GLU A 197 -5.83 -3.75 -7.99
N ILE A 198 -6.00 -4.92 -7.36
CA ILE A 198 -4.96 -5.56 -6.55
C ILE A 198 -4.69 -6.99 -7.02
N TRP A 199 -3.42 -7.38 -6.94
CA TRP A 199 -2.94 -8.70 -7.33
C TRP A 199 -2.33 -9.41 -6.11
N LEU A 200 -3.20 -9.99 -5.27
CA LEU A 200 -2.80 -10.58 -4.00
C LEU A 200 -1.71 -11.63 -4.16
N GLY A 201 -0.68 -11.59 -3.32
CA GLY A 201 0.41 -12.57 -3.27
C GLY A 201 1.57 -12.31 -4.25
N THR A 202 1.53 -11.23 -5.04
CA THR A 202 2.63 -10.90 -5.96
C THR A 202 3.85 -10.28 -5.28
N HIS A 203 3.72 -9.88 -4.01
CA HIS A 203 4.84 -9.40 -3.19
C HIS A 203 5.89 -10.51 -2.92
N ILE A 204 5.51 -11.79 -3.03
CA ILE A 204 6.38 -12.96 -2.77
C ILE A 204 7.51 -13.08 -3.80
N ASP A 205 7.21 -12.85 -5.08
CA ASP A 205 8.19 -12.86 -6.18
C ASP A 205 8.14 -11.48 -6.86
N SER A 206 8.88 -10.56 -6.25
CA SER A 206 8.94 -9.15 -6.63
C SER A 206 10.40 -8.71 -6.82
N GLY A 207 10.60 -7.75 -7.70
CA GLY A 207 11.90 -7.18 -8.03
C GLY A 207 11.96 -6.68 -9.46
N LEU A 208 13.12 -6.16 -9.87
CA LEU A 208 13.33 -5.60 -11.20
C LEU A 208 13.18 -6.65 -12.33
N HIS A 209 13.31 -7.95 -12.04
CA HIS A 209 13.18 -9.01 -13.04
C HIS A 209 11.77 -9.17 -13.60
N VAL A 210 10.73 -8.77 -12.86
CA VAL A 210 9.32 -8.81 -13.31
C VAL A 210 8.82 -7.46 -13.84
N GLN A 211 9.65 -6.42 -13.76
CA GLN A 211 9.27 -5.05 -14.11
C GLN A 211 9.89 -4.58 -15.43
N GLU A 212 9.26 -3.62 -16.08
CA GLU A 212 9.74 -2.89 -17.25
C GLU A 212 9.64 -1.37 -17.01
N GLY A 213 10.40 -0.60 -17.80
CA GLY A 213 10.60 0.84 -17.59
C GLY A 213 11.89 1.14 -16.84
N VAL A 214 12.48 2.32 -17.09
CA VAL A 214 13.69 2.76 -16.39
C VAL A 214 13.26 3.47 -15.11
N HIS A 215 13.91 3.16 -13.97
CA HIS A 215 13.67 3.86 -12.70
C HIS A 215 13.77 5.39 -12.90
N GLY A 216 12.78 6.12 -12.42
CA GLY A 216 12.68 7.57 -12.62
C GLY A 216 11.83 8.02 -13.81
N GLU A 217 11.51 7.14 -14.77
CA GLU A 217 10.53 7.45 -15.83
C GLU A 217 9.10 7.40 -15.30
N ARG A 218 8.17 8.20 -15.85
CA ARG A 218 6.75 8.21 -15.42
C ARG A 218 6.04 6.85 -15.52
N ALA A 219 6.62 5.89 -16.25
CA ALA A 219 6.13 4.52 -16.39
C ALA A 219 6.98 3.47 -15.64
N SER A 220 7.86 3.89 -14.72
CA SER A 220 8.70 2.98 -13.94
C SER A 220 7.87 2.07 -13.03
N GLY A 221 8.36 0.86 -12.78
CA GLY A 221 7.69 -0.12 -11.93
C GLY A 221 6.57 -0.91 -12.60
N ARG A 222 6.27 -0.66 -13.89
CA ARG A 222 5.25 -1.40 -14.65
C ARG A 222 5.61 -2.89 -14.71
N ILE A 223 4.62 -3.76 -14.52
CA ILE A 223 4.83 -5.21 -14.62
C ILE A 223 4.82 -5.66 -16.08
N LYS A 224 5.76 -6.54 -16.45
CA LYS A 224 5.84 -7.13 -17.79
C LYS A 224 4.56 -7.91 -18.11
N LEU A 225 4.11 -7.80 -19.36
CA LEU A 225 2.85 -8.41 -19.79
C LEU A 225 2.84 -9.95 -19.63
N ASP A 226 3.95 -10.62 -19.93
CA ASP A 226 4.03 -12.07 -19.79
C ASP A 226 3.99 -12.53 -18.32
N GLU A 227 4.55 -11.74 -17.40
CA GLU A 227 4.43 -11.98 -15.96
C GLU A 227 3.01 -11.75 -15.44
N LEU A 228 2.30 -10.73 -15.95
CA LEU A 228 0.89 -10.51 -15.63
C LEU A 228 0.02 -11.70 -16.06
N GLU A 229 0.21 -12.22 -17.26
CA GLU A 229 -0.59 -13.33 -17.77
C GLU A 229 -0.27 -14.66 -17.05
N LYS A 230 1.01 -14.91 -16.72
CA LYS A 230 1.40 -16.02 -15.83
C LYS A 230 0.70 -15.92 -14.47
N ARG A 231 0.68 -14.72 -13.87
CA ARG A 231 0.01 -14.52 -12.59
C ARG A 231 -1.50 -14.69 -12.68
N ARG A 232 -2.13 -14.15 -13.73
CA ARG A 232 -3.58 -14.21 -13.95
C ARG A 232 -4.09 -15.65 -14.02
N ALA A 233 -3.30 -16.55 -14.62
CA ALA A 233 -3.61 -17.98 -14.69
C ALA A 233 -3.57 -18.70 -13.32
N ILE A 234 -2.83 -18.16 -12.34
CA ILE A 234 -2.69 -18.73 -10.98
C ILE A 234 -3.71 -18.10 -10.02
N ARG A 235 -3.77 -16.77 -9.98
CA ARG A 235 -4.70 -15.98 -9.15
C ARG A 235 -4.93 -14.64 -9.84
N PRO A 236 -6.11 -14.42 -10.47
CA PRO A 236 -6.42 -13.18 -11.18
C PRO A 236 -6.53 -12.00 -10.21
N PRO A 237 -6.45 -10.75 -10.70
CA PRO A 237 -6.67 -9.58 -9.87
C PRO A 237 -8.11 -9.47 -9.38
N CYS A 238 -8.34 -8.59 -8.42
CA CYS A 238 -9.68 -8.10 -8.09
C CYS A 238 -9.69 -6.58 -7.89
N GLN A 239 -10.89 -6.00 -7.90
CA GLN A 239 -11.17 -4.65 -7.42
C GLN A 239 -12.14 -4.78 -6.24
N PRO A 240 -11.66 -4.72 -4.99
CA PRO A 240 -12.51 -4.91 -3.83
C PRO A 240 -13.34 -3.66 -3.53
N ILE A 241 -14.53 -3.86 -2.95
CA ILE A 241 -15.22 -2.78 -2.25
C ILE A 241 -14.48 -2.56 -0.92
N VAL A 242 -14.07 -1.32 -0.65
CA VAL A 242 -13.43 -0.92 0.60
C VAL A 242 -14.35 0.08 1.30
N PRO A 243 -15.05 -0.33 2.38
CA PRO A 243 -15.95 0.54 3.10
C PRO A 243 -15.25 1.79 3.63
N LYS A 244 -16.00 2.90 3.72
CA LYS A 244 -15.52 4.08 4.45
C LYS A 244 -15.17 3.70 5.90
N GLY A 245 -14.12 4.31 6.45
CA GLY A 245 -13.62 3.97 7.78
C GLY A 245 -12.68 2.77 7.80
N ALA A 246 -12.46 2.09 6.68
CA ALA A 246 -11.48 1.02 6.58
C ALA A 246 -10.05 1.54 6.41
N ILE A 247 -9.07 0.70 6.75
CA ILE A 247 -7.65 0.87 6.48
C ILE A 247 -7.20 -0.33 5.66
N VAL A 248 -6.50 -0.10 4.56
CA VAL A 248 -5.86 -1.15 3.76
C VAL A 248 -4.37 -1.10 4.03
N LEU A 249 -3.81 -2.16 4.61
CA LEU A 249 -2.36 -2.32 4.75
C LEU A 249 -1.86 -3.26 3.66
N ARG A 250 -0.92 -2.81 2.84
CA ARG A 250 -0.35 -3.62 1.75
C ARG A 250 1.16 -3.52 1.70
N ASP A 251 1.82 -4.61 1.32
CA ASP A 251 3.27 -4.63 1.07
C ASP A 251 3.59 -3.65 -0.06
N LEU A 252 4.65 -2.84 0.09
CA LEU A 252 5.07 -1.86 -0.93
C LEU A 252 5.31 -2.51 -2.30
N ARG A 253 5.68 -3.80 -2.30
CA ARG A 253 6.00 -4.58 -3.50
C ARG A 253 4.78 -5.20 -4.18
N LEU A 254 3.59 -5.09 -3.58
CA LEU A 254 2.37 -5.69 -4.10
C LEU A 254 1.97 -5.02 -5.42
N TRP A 255 1.68 -5.84 -6.44
CA TRP A 255 1.25 -5.32 -7.73
C TRP A 255 -0.17 -4.78 -7.65
N HIS A 256 -0.37 -3.60 -8.23
CA HIS A 256 -1.66 -2.93 -8.21
C HIS A 256 -1.79 -1.94 -9.37
N ALA A 257 -3.00 -1.43 -9.59
CA ALA A 257 -3.27 -0.36 -10.54
C ALA A 257 -4.37 0.56 -10.03
N GLY A 258 -4.18 1.88 -10.17
CA GLY A 258 -5.29 2.83 -10.07
C GLY A 258 -6.25 2.64 -11.24
N VAL A 259 -7.54 2.47 -10.95
CA VAL A 259 -8.59 2.29 -11.97
C VAL A 259 -9.33 3.61 -12.15
N GLY A 260 -9.66 3.94 -13.40
CA GLY A 260 -10.36 5.17 -13.73
C GLY A 260 -11.74 5.24 -13.06
N ASN A 261 -12.03 6.36 -12.41
CA ASN A 261 -13.33 6.63 -11.80
C ASN A 261 -14.40 6.83 -12.88
N GLN A 262 -15.54 6.16 -12.73
CA GLN A 262 -16.67 6.23 -13.67
C GLN A 262 -17.86 7.04 -13.10
N THR A 263 -17.72 7.55 -11.88
CA THR A 263 -18.76 8.30 -11.16
C THR A 263 -18.53 9.82 -11.24
N ASN A 264 -19.49 10.59 -10.74
CA ASN A 264 -19.39 12.05 -10.62
C ASN A 264 -18.76 12.53 -9.30
N GLN A 265 -18.29 11.62 -8.44
CA GLN A 265 -17.70 11.96 -7.13
C GLN A 265 -16.19 11.88 -7.19
N VAL A 266 -15.48 12.86 -6.60
CA VAL A 266 -14.03 12.78 -6.42
C VAL A 266 -13.70 11.72 -5.36
N ARG A 267 -12.85 10.75 -5.71
CA ARG A 267 -12.44 9.66 -4.80
C ARG A 267 -11.03 9.89 -4.29
N VAL A 268 -10.91 10.38 -3.06
CA VAL A 268 -9.62 10.59 -2.38
C VAL A 268 -9.26 9.38 -1.54
N MET A 269 -8.02 8.91 -1.66
CA MET A 269 -7.42 7.88 -0.81
C MET A 269 -6.06 8.37 -0.32
N LEU A 270 -5.84 8.40 1.00
CA LEU A 270 -4.53 8.67 1.57
C LEU A 270 -3.58 7.49 1.36
N ALA A 271 -2.29 7.78 1.27
CA ALA A 271 -1.21 6.81 1.21
C ALA A 271 -0.09 7.24 2.16
N MET A 272 0.12 6.45 3.21
CA MET A 272 1.24 6.60 4.13
C MET A 272 2.12 5.36 4.03
N ILE A 273 3.44 5.48 4.21
CA ILE A 273 4.33 4.32 4.17
C ILE A 273 5.08 4.19 5.50
N HIS A 274 4.91 3.04 6.13
CA HIS A 274 5.66 2.64 7.31
C HIS A 274 6.81 1.73 6.87
N PHE A 275 8.05 2.16 7.10
CA PHE A 275 9.26 1.41 6.82
C PHE A 275 9.75 0.69 8.08
N ALA A 276 10.39 -0.46 7.89
CA ALA A 276 11.00 -1.18 8.99
C ALA A 276 12.07 -0.31 9.69
N PRO A 277 12.27 -0.47 11.02
CA PRO A 277 13.21 0.37 11.77
C PRO A 277 14.64 0.32 11.22
N TRP A 278 15.06 -0.87 10.77
CA TRP A 278 16.38 -1.13 10.19
C TRP A 278 16.55 -0.59 8.75
N TYR A 279 15.45 -0.25 8.06
CA TYR A 279 15.51 0.17 6.67
C TYR A 279 15.93 1.63 6.56
N ARG A 280 17.07 1.93 5.93
CA ARG A 280 17.72 3.27 5.92
C ARG A 280 17.11 4.23 4.88
N ASN A 281 15.78 4.33 4.84
CA ASN A 281 15.11 5.34 4.01
C ASN A 281 15.37 6.75 4.61
N PRO A 282 15.88 7.71 3.82
CA PRO A 282 16.29 9.02 4.31
C PRO A 282 15.17 10.07 4.29
N MET A 283 14.00 9.74 3.73
CA MET A 283 12.93 10.71 3.55
C MET A 283 12.39 11.19 4.90
N ARG A 284 11.90 12.42 4.89
CA ARG A 284 11.32 13.10 6.04
C ARG A 284 10.01 13.73 5.61
N LEU A 285 9.06 13.77 6.52
CA LEU A 285 7.80 14.47 6.33
C LEU A 285 8.01 15.95 6.63
N GLU A 286 7.17 16.81 6.08
CA GLU A 286 7.15 18.23 6.45
C GLU A 286 5.78 18.54 7.05
N PHE A 287 5.75 18.96 8.32
CA PHE A 287 4.53 19.34 9.04
C PHE A 287 4.68 20.69 9.70
N SER A 288 3.55 21.36 9.89
CA SER A 288 3.49 22.54 10.74
C SER A 288 3.85 22.19 12.18
N GLU A 289 4.55 23.11 12.85
CA GLU A 289 4.79 23.06 14.30
C GLU A 289 3.51 22.85 15.12
N SER A 290 2.34 23.24 14.60
CA SER A 290 1.03 23.01 15.24
C SER A 290 0.71 21.53 15.48
N VAL A 291 1.26 20.63 14.66
CA VAL A 291 1.07 19.17 14.75
C VAL A 291 2.06 18.52 15.73
N ARG A 292 3.17 19.21 16.03
CA ARG A 292 4.31 18.65 16.78
C ARG A 292 3.94 17.99 18.11
N PRO A 293 3.10 18.59 18.99
CA PRO A 293 2.73 17.94 20.25
C PRO A 293 2.01 16.60 20.05
N ILE A 294 1.23 16.47 18.97
CA ILE A 294 0.48 15.25 18.65
C ILE A 294 1.44 14.14 18.22
N ILE A 295 2.42 14.45 17.38
CA ILE A 295 3.41 13.49 16.88
C ILE A 295 4.41 13.09 17.97
N GLU A 296 4.83 14.01 18.84
CA GLU A 296 5.79 13.72 19.91
C GLU A 296 5.19 12.85 21.04
N GLU A 297 3.86 12.82 21.18
CA GLU A 297 3.15 11.91 22.09
C GLU A 297 3.04 10.46 21.54
N GLU A 298 3.28 10.24 20.24
CA GLU A 298 3.23 8.91 19.62
C GLU A 298 4.51 8.10 19.90
N GLY A 299 4.35 6.99 20.62
CA GLY A 299 5.48 6.13 21.02
C GLY A 299 5.73 4.93 20.10
N GLY A 300 4.72 4.48 19.37
CA GLY A 300 4.72 3.26 18.56
C GLY A 300 5.15 3.46 17.10
N LEU A 301 5.34 4.70 16.67
CA LEU A 301 5.75 5.07 15.31
C LEU A 301 6.84 6.14 15.38
N GLU A 302 7.96 5.94 14.69
CA GLU A 302 8.95 7.00 14.50
C GLU A 302 8.53 7.87 13.32
N VAL A 303 8.49 9.19 13.53
CA VAL A 303 8.05 10.14 12.49
C VAL A 303 9.17 11.17 12.28
N PRO A 304 10.07 10.96 11.31
CA PRO A 304 11.07 11.96 10.96
C PRO A 304 10.40 13.16 10.27
N VAL A 305 10.40 14.32 10.94
CA VAL A 305 9.71 15.54 10.45
C VAL A 305 10.66 16.74 10.35
N ASP A 306 10.54 17.47 9.26
CA ASP A 306 11.01 18.84 9.11
C ASP A 306 9.88 19.80 9.50
N TRP A 307 10.05 20.51 10.62
CA TRP A 307 9.04 21.39 11.17
C TRP A 307 9.09 22.76 10.48
N VAL A 308 7.92 23.24 10.05
CA VAL A 308 7.76 24.57 9.43
C VAL A 308 6.64 25.36 10.11
N THR A 309 6.58 26.66 9.86
CA THR A 309 5.44 27.46 10.34
C THR A 309 4.14 27.01 9.66
N GLU A 310 2.99 27.25 10.29
CA GLU A 310 1.69 26.94 9.67
C GLU A 310 1.47 27.67 8.35
N GLN A 311 1.90 28.93 8.27
CA GLN A 311 1.82 29.74 7.05
C GLN A 311 2.64 29.14 5.91
N GLU A 312 3.88 28.73 6.18
CA GLU A 312 4.74 28.06 5.20
C GLU A 312 4.09 26.76 4.74
N ALA A 313 3.69 25.89 5.68
CA ALA A 313 3.06 24.60 5.40
C ALA A 313 1.84 24.74 4.48
N MET A 314 0.96 25.69 4.78
CA MET A 314 -0.26 25.94 3.99
C MET A 314 0.02 26.58 2.63
N SER A 315 1.14 27.29 2.47
CA SER A 315 1.52 27.90 1.19
C SER A 315 2.17 26.92 0.21
N CYS A 316 2.85 25.89 0.72
CA CYS A 316 3.69 25.01 -0.09
C CYS A 316 3.09 23.62 -0.37
N TYR A 317 2.22 23.07 0.48
CA TYR A 317 1.86 21.63 0.43
C TYR A 317 1.25 21.15 -0.90
N LEU A 318 0.50 22.00 -1.62
CA LEU A 318 -0.04 21.67 -2.96
C LEU A 318 0.99 21.80 -4.10
N ASN A 319 2.22 22.19 -3.79
CA ASN A 319 3.31 22.39 -4.73
C ASN A 319 4.52 21.50 -4.43
N ARG A 320 4.35 20.52 -3.53
CA ARG A 320 5.38 19.51 -3.23
C ARG A 320 5.64 18.63 -4.44
N ALA A 321 6.79 17.96 -4.39
CA ALA A 321 7.19 17.03 -5.43
C ALA A 321 6.20 15.84 -5.51
N PHE A 322 6.13 15.18 -6.65
CA PHE A 322 5.19 14.07 -6.90
C PHE A 322 5.85 12.98 -7.74
N GLY A 323 5.23 11.79 -7.78
CA GLY A 323 5.73 10.63 -8.52
C GLY A 323 7.16 10.27 -8.12
N ASN A 324 8.04 10.11 -9.10
CA ASN A 324 9.41 9.61 -8.93
C ASN A 324 10.38 10.60 -8.29
N ALA A 325 9.90 11.75 -7.82
CA ALA A 325 10.70 12.62 -6.97
C ALA A 325 10.92 12.02 -5.57
N TYR A 326 10.08 11.06 -5.16
CA TYR A 326 10.25 10.31 -3.93
C TYR A 326 11.16 9.10 -4.15
N ASP A 327 12.15 8.95 -3.27
CA ASP A 327 13.09 7.83 -3.26
C ASP A 327 12.78 6.92 -2.08
N PHE A 328 12.13 5.80 -2.38
CA PHE A 328 11.78 4.76 -1.39
C PHE A 328 12.92 3.79 -1.09
N SER A 329 14.09 3.97 -1.73
CA SER A 329 15.25 3.14 -1.48
C SER A 329 15.89 3.45 -0.12
N GLN A 330 16.92 2.67 0.21
CA GLN A 330 17.75 2.85 1.40
C GLN A 330 19.14 3.38 1.00
N ARG A 331 19.74 4.18 1.88
CA ARG A 331 21.13 4.65 1.72
C ARG A 331 22.11 3.82 2.58
N PRO A 332 23.40 3.69 2.17
CA PRO A 332 24.44 3.01 2.94
C PRO A 332 24.63 3.57 4.35
#